data_AF-A0A2D8P8Z2-F1
#
_entry.id   AF-A0A2D8P8Z2-F1
#
_cell.length_a   1.000
_cell.length_b   1.000
_cell.length_c   1.000
_cell.angle_alpha   90.00
_cell.angle_beta   90.00
_cell.angle_gamma   90.00
#
_symmetry.space_group_name_H-M   'P 1'
#
loop_
_entity.id
_entity.type
_entity.pdbx_description
1 polymer ?
#
loop_
_entity_poly.entity_id
_entity_poly.type
_entity_poly.pdbx_seq_one_letter_code
_entity_poly.pdbx_strand_id
1 'polypeptide(L)'
;MFGIDAPELDHPYGIKSKWAMVKLCKGQIVRAIPDGSMSHDRCVAKCYLPDGRDLSEELVKAGLAIDWPKFSGGVYRRFEPEGVRKKLWRAHNRQTGRPVPPPRPRA
;
A
#
# COMPACT_ATOMS: atom_id res chain seq x y z
N MET A 1 7.34 -2.56 1.12
CA MET A 1 7.10 -1.32 1.89
C MET A 1 6.45 -1.71 3.21
N PHE A 2 6.75 -1.01 4.29
CA PHE A 2 6.29 -1.39 5.62
C PHE A 2 4.77 -1.20 5.81
N GLY A 3 4.08 -2.27 6.22
CA GLY A 3 2.79 -2.15 6.92
C GLY A 3 1.55 -1.76 6.12
N ILE A 4 1.59 -1.75 4.78
CA ILE A 4 0.43 -1.39 3.95
C ILE A 4 0.15 -2.45 2.89
N ASP A 5 -1.11 -2.53 2.44
CA ASP A 5 -1.53 -3.33 1.30
C ASP A 5 -2.11 -2.42 0.19
N ALA A 6 -1.53 -2.49 -1.00
CA ALA A 6 -1.95 -1.73 -2.18
C ALA A 6 -2.52 -2.69 -3.24
N PRO A 7 -3.42 -2.23 -4.13
CA PRO A 7 -3.91 -3.05 -5.23
C PRO A 7 -2.77 -3.44 -6.18
N GLU A 8 -2.73 -4.70 -6.61
CA GLU A 8 -1.82 -5.16 -7.68
C GLU A 8 -2.11 -4.44 -9.00
N LEU A 9 -1.16 -4.46 -9.93
CA LEU A 9 -1.27 -3.73 -11.21
C LEU A 9 -2.51 -4.10 -12.03
N ASP A 10 -2.94 -5.35 -11.99
CA ASP A 10 -4.10 -5.90 -12.69
C ASP A 10 -5.41 -5.75 -11.88
N HIS A 11 -5.34 -5.22 -10.66
CA HIS A 11 -6.52 -4.92 -9.84
C HIS A 11 -7.05 -3.51 -10.13
N PRO A 12 -8.35 -3.25 -9.84
CA PRO A 12 -8.88 -1.90 -9.82
C PRO A 12 -8.02 -0.98 -8.95
N TYR A 13 -7.71 0.22 -9.46
CA TYR A 13 -6.82 1.19 -8.84
C TYR A 13 -5.33 0.79 -8.71
N GLY A 14 -4.91 -0.37 -9.22
CA GLY A 14 -3.51 -0.81 -9.27
C GLY A 14 -2.60 0.17 -9.98
N ILE A 15 -2.93 0.46 -11.25
CA ILE A 15 -2.22 1.45 -12.07
C ILE A 15 -2.21 2.84 -11.41
N LYS A 16 -3.31 3.26 -10.80
CA LYS A 16 -3.39 4.55 -10.10
C LYS A 16 -2.44 4.60 -8.90
N SER A 17 -2.36 3.51 -8.14
CA SER A 17 -1.48 3.38 -6.96
C SER A 17 -0.01 3.40 -7.38
N LYS A 18 0.34 2.67 -8.45
CA LYS A 18 1.68 2.74 -9.07
C LYS A 18 2.06 4.18 -9.43
N TRP A 19 1.22 4.89 -10.19
CA TRP A 19 1.56 6.23 -10.65
C TRP A 19 1.58 7.27 -9.52
N ALA A 20 0.77 7.10 -8.48
CA ALA A 20 0.86 7.93 -7.28
C ALA A 20 2.22 7.76 -6.58
N MET A 21 2.69 6.52 -6.41
CA MET A 21 4.01 6.26 -5.84
C MET A 21 5.13 6.83 -6.71
N VAL A 22 5.05 6.66 -8.04
CA VAL A 22 6.01 7.27 -8.98
C VAL A 22 6.01 8.79 -8.83
N LYS A 23 4.84 9.44 -8.76
CA LYS A 23 4.75 10.89 -8.61
C LYS A 23 5.35 11.38 -7.28
N LEU A 24 5.18 10.62 -6.20
CA LEU A 24 5.77 10.95 -4.89
C LEU A 24 7.30 10.86 -4.91
N CYS A 25 7.84 9.80 -5.52
CA CYS A 25 9.29 9.50 -5.45
C CYS A 25 10.12 10.10 -6.58
N LYS A 26 9.53 10.40 -7.74
CA LYS A 26 10.29 10.82 -8.93
C LYS A 26 11.01 12.14 -8.66
N GLY A 27 12.33 12.12 -8.84
CA GLY A 27 13.21 13.28 -8.61
C GLY A 27 13.53 13.54 -7.14
N GLN A 28 13.11 12.66 -6.21
CA GLN A 28 13.37 12.80 -4.78
C GLN A 28 14.42 11.79 -4.29
N ILE A 29 15.22 12.20 -3.31
CA ILE A 29 16.08 11.27 -2.55
C ILE A 29 15.23 10.67 -1.43
N VAL A 30 14.91 9.38 -1.55
CA VAL A 30 14.09 8.67 -0.56
C VAL A 30 14.99 8.01 0.48
N ARG A 31 14.75 8.30 1.76
CA ARG A 31 15.44 7.63 2.87
C ARG A 31 14.68 6.38 3.25
N ALA A 32 15.26 5.21 3.04
CA ALA A 32 14.71 3.93 3.49
C ALA A 32 15.36 3.50 4.82
N ILE A 33 14.53 3.18 5.81
CA ILE A 33 14.93 2.63 7.09
C ILE A 33 14.39 1.20 7.19
N PRO A 34 15.24 0.17 7.00
CA PRO A 34 14.85 -1.23 7.17
C PRO A 34 14.28 -1.48 8.57
N ASP A 35 13.26 -2.33 8.68
CA ASP A 35 12.76 -2.80 9.98
C ASP A 35 13.46 -4.09 10.45
N GLY A 36 14.41 -4.59 9.66
CA GLY A 36 15.15 -5.82 9.91
C GLY A 36 14.47 -7.08 9.37
N SER A 37 13.24 -6.98 8.85
CA SER A 37 12.50 -8.12 8.32
C SER A 37 12.64 -8.28 6.80
N MET A 38 12.47 -9.52 6.35
CA MET A 38 12.45 -9.91 4.93
C MET A 38 11.09 -10.50 4.58
N SER A 39 10.59 -10.22 3.39
CA SER A 39 9.32 -10.75 2.87
C SER A 39 9.46 -11.12 1.40
N HIS A 40 9.36 -12.43 1.09
CA HIS A 40 9.58 -12.97 -0.27
C HIS A 40 10.91 -12.47 -0.87
N ASP A 41 12.01 -12.65 -0.12
CA ASP A 41 13.36 -12.21 -0.48
C ASP A 41 13.54 -10.70 -0.71
N ARG A 42 12.62 -9.88 -0.20
CA ARG A 42 12.68 -8.41 -0.25
C ARG A 42 12.81 -7.82 1.15
N CYS A 43 13.70 -6.84 1.31
CA CYS A 43 13.81 -6.05 2.54
C CYS A 43 12.55 -5.21 2.76
N VAL A 44 12.04 -5.23 3.99
CA VAL A 44 10.95 -4.36 4.43
C VAL A 44 11.54 -3.11 5.08
N ALA A 45 11.05 -1.94 4.66
CA ALA A 45 11.53 -0.66 5.13
C ALA A 45 10.39 0.36 5.23
N LYS A 46 10.53 1.28 6.19
CA LYS A 46 9.81 2.56 6.20
C LYS A 46 10.57 3.55 5.33
N CYS A 47 9.89 4.22 4.44
CA CYS A 47 10.52 5.10 3.46
C CYS A 47 9.99 6.52 3.60
N TYR A 48 10.91 7.48 3.64
CA TYR A 48 10.62 8.88 3.92
C TYR A 48 11.10 9.77 2.78
N LEU A 49 10.29 10.79 2.46
CA LEU A 49 10.68 11.90 1.59
C LEU A 49 11.66 12.84 2.31
N PRO A 50 12.39 13.72 1.58
CA PRO A 50 13.32 14.68 2.18
C PRO A 50 12.66 15.61 3.22
N ASP A 51 11.37 15.89 3.06
CA ASP A 51 10.56 16.71 3.97
C ASP A 51 10.03 15.94 5.20
N GLY A 52 10.39 14.66 5.34
CA GLY A 52 10.03 13.82 6.48
C GLY A 52 8.71 13.05 6.34
N ARG A 53 7.96 13.22 5.25
CA ARG A 53 6.71 12.47 5.02
C ARG A 53 6.98 10.97 4.80
N ASP A 54 6.17 10.12 5.41
CA ASP A 54 6.19 8.66 5.21
C ASP A 54 5.42 8.27 3.94
N LEU A 55 6.09 7.62 2.99
CA LEU A 55 5.49 7.21 1.72
C LEU A 55 4.30 6.25 1.88
N SER A 56 4.33 5.39 2.89
CA SER A 56 3.25 4.44 3.18
C SER A 56 2.02 5.19 3.67
N GLU A 57 2.23 6.15 4.59
CA GLU A 57 1.18 7.02 5.10
C GLU A 57 0.54 7.85 3.97
N GLU A 58 1.35 8.44 3.08
CA GLU A 58 0.86 9.25 1.98
C GLU A 58 0.00 8.43 0.99
N LEU A 59 0.34 7.16 0.73
CA LEU A 59 -0.51 6.27 -0.06
C LEU A 59 -1.83 5.93 0.63
N VAL A 60 -1.80 5.71 1.94
CA VAL A 60 -3.00 5.42 2.73
C VAL A 60 -3.91 6.65 2.75
N LYS A 61 -3.40 7.85 3.02
CA LYS A 61 -4.13 9.12 2.94
C LYS A 61 -4.78 9.33 1.57
N ALA A 62 -4.09 8.96 0.49
CA ALA A 62 -4.62 9.06 -0.86
C ALA A 62 -5.71 8.02 -1.19
N GLY A 63 -5.99 7.08 -0.28
CA GLY A 63 -6.91 5.97 -0.49
C GLY A 63 -6.45 5.02 -1.60
N LEU A 64 -5.14 4.85 -1.74
CA LEU A 64 -4.48 4.00 -2.74
C LEU A 64 -3.72 2.83 -2.09
N ALA A 65 -3.70 2.79 -0.77
CA ALA A 65 -3.37 1.61 0.01
C ALA A 65 -4.27 1.57 1.26
N ILE A 66 -4.33 0.42 1.91
CA ILE A 66 -4.94 0.26 3.23
C ILE A 66 -3.87 -0.19 4.22
N ASP A 67 -4.07 0.15 5.48
CA ASP A 67 -3.24 -0.34 6.57
C ASP A 67 -3.34 -1.87 6.65
N TRP A 68 -2.21 -2.53 6.93
CA TRP A 68 -2.17 -3.96 7.21
C TRP A 68 -1.74 -4.18 8.67
N PRO A 69 -2.70 -4.22 9.62
CA PRO A 69 -2.41 -4.27 11.06
C PRO A 69 -1.47 -5.40 11.48
N LYS A 70 -1.52 -6.55 10.79
CA LYS A 70 -0.64 -7.69 11.01
C LYS A 70 0.85 -7.32 10.96
N PHE A 71 1.23 -6.37 10.10
CA PHE A 71 2.62 -5.95 9.91
C PHE A 71 2.88 -4.54 10.43
N SER A 72 1.89 -3.65 10.36
CA SER A 72 2.04 -2.26 10.79
C SER A 72 1.77 -2.03 12.28
N GLY A 73 1.10 -2.96 12.96
CA GLY A 73 0.55 -2.72 14.30
C GLY A 73 -0.64 -1.74 14.30
N GLY A 74 -1.22 -1.43 13.15
CA GLY A 74 -2.38 -0.53 13.03
C GLY A 74 -2.02 0.94 12.82
N VAL A 75 -0.73 1.30 12.71
CA VAL A 75 -0.29 2.69 12.75
C VAL A 75 -0.88 3.56 11.64
N TYR A 76 -1.20 2.99 10.48
CA TYR A 76 -1.75 3.77 9.37
C TYR A 76 -3.28 3.81 9.35
N ARG A 77 -3.95 3.05 10.22
CA ARG A 77 -5.41 2.89 10.17
C ARG A 77 -6.17 4.21 10.28
N ARG A 78 -5.64 5.16 11.07
CA ARG A 78 -6.21 6.50 11.27
C ARG A 78 -6.17 7.40 10.04
N PHE A 79 -5.34 7.06 9.04
CA PHE A 79 -5.21 7.82 7.80
C PHE A 79 -6.06 7.25 6.67
N GLU A 80 -6.70 6.10 6.87
CA GLU A 80 -7.58 5.51 5.88
C GLU A 80 -8.80 6.41 5.63
N PRO A 81 -9.04 6.86 4.39
CA PRO A 81 -10.26 7.58 4.04
C PRO A 81 -11.48 6.68 4.22
N GLU A 82 -12.63 7.29 4.50
CA GLU A 82 -13.88 6.56 4.61
C GLU A 82 -14.17 5.73 3.34
N GLY A 83 -14.62 4.48 3.53
CA GLY A 83 -14.96 3.59 2.43
C GLY A 83 -13.77 3.00 1.66
N VAL A 84 -12.51 3.31 2.00
CA VAL A 84 -11.34 2.81 1.25
C VAL A 84 -11.27 1.28 1.20
N ARG A 85 -11.70 0.57 2.26
CA ARG A 85 -11.71 -0.90 2.30
C ARG A 85 -12.78 -1.52 1.40
N LYS A 86 -13.87 -0.80 1.10
CA LYS A 86 -14.85 -1.18 0.08
C LYS A 86 -14.30 -0.92 -1.33
N LYS A 87 -13.62 0.22 -1.52
CA LYS A 87 -12.96 0.58 -2.79
C LYS A 87 -11.85 -0.41 -3.15
N LEU A 88 -10.97 -0.71 -2.21
CA LEU A 88 -9.83 -1.62 -2.34
C LEU A 88 -10.19 -3.02 -1.79
N TRP A 89 -11.37 -3.52 -2.16
CA TRP A 89 -11.93 -4.77 -1.62
C TRP A 89 -11.03 -5.99 -1.85
N ARG A 90 -10.24 -6.03 -2.93
CA ARG A 90 -9.28 -7.12 -3.18
C ARG A 90 -8.17 -7.15 -2.14
N ALA A 91 -7.60 -5.98 -1.83
CA ALA A 91 -6.60 -5.84 -0.76
C ALA A 91 -7.24 -6.20 0.59
N HIS A 92 -8.43 -5.68 0.87
CA HIS A 92 -9.15 -6.00 2.10
C HIS A 92 -9.41 -7.52 2.25
N ASN A 93 -9.85 -8.19 1.18
CA ASN A 93 -10.12 -9.62 1.18
C ASN A 93 -8.85 -10.45 1.45
N ARG A 94 -7.69 -10.05 0.90
CA ARG A 94 -6.39 -10.69 1.22
C ARG A 94 -6.08 -10.62 2.70
N GLN A 95 -6.32 -9.46 3.33
CA GLN A 95 -6.07 -9.29 4.78
C GLN A 95 -7.01 -10.14 5.64
N THR A 96 -8.25 -10.38 5.20
CA THR A 96 -9.26 -11.12 5.97
C THR A 96 -9.42 -12.58 5.56
N GLY A 97 -8.63 -13.08 4.60
CA GLY A 97 -8.79 -14.44 4.07
C GLY A 97 -10.10 -14.68 3.32
N ARG A 98 -10.75 -13.62 2.81
CA ARG A 98 -11.98 -13.76 2.03
C ARG A 98 -11.65 -14.16 0.60
N PRO A 99 -12.43 -15.06 -0.03
CA PRO A 99 -12.18 -15.47 -1.40
C PRO A 99 -12.24 -14.26 -2.35
N VAL A 100 -11.29 -14.19 -3.28
CA VAL A 100 -11.28 -13.21 -4.36
C VAL A 100 -11.77 -13.93 -5.62
N PRO A 101 -12.92 -13.52 -6.20
CA PRO A 101 -13.41 -14.15 -7.42
C PRO A 101 -12.39 -13.97 -8.57
N PRO A 102 -12.31 -14.97 -9.47
CA PRO A 102 -11.36 -14.94 -10.58
C PRO A 102 -11.54 -13.67 -11.43
N PRO A 103 -10.47 -13.18 -12.10
CA PRO A 103 -10.61 -12.08 -13.03
C PRO A 103 -11.66 -12.41 -14.09
N ARG A 104 -12.50 -11.43 -14.45
CA ARG A 104 -13.45 -11.62 -15.55
C ARG A 104 -12.64 -11.85 -16.84
N PRO A 105 -13.08 -12.76 -17.73
CA PRO A 105 -12.46 -12.90 -19.04
C PRO A 105 -12.43 -11.53 -19.72
N ARG A 106 -11.31 -11.20 -20.37
CA ARG A 106 -11.28 -10.03 -21.27
C ARG A 106 -12.19 -10.37 -22.45
N ALA A 107 -13.16 -9.50 -22.73
CA ALA A 107 -13.96 -9.54 -23.95
C ALA A 107 -13.10 -9.15 -25.16
#